data_AF-A0A4Y2W4Q3-F1
#
_entry.id   AF-A0A4Y2W4Q3-F1
#
_cell.length_a   1.000
_cell.length_b   1.000
_cell.length_c   1.000
_cell.angle_alpha   90.00
_cell.angle_beta   90.00
_cell.angle_gamma   90.00
#
_symmetry.space_group_name_H-M   'P 1'
#
loop_
_entity.id
_entity.type
_entity.pdbx_description
1 polymer ?
#
loop_
_entity_poly.entity_id
_entity_poly.type
_entity_poly.pdbx_seq_one_letter_code
_entity_poly.pdbx_strand_id
1 'polypeptide(L)'
;VLINNDKEAYGVRFEKDGDIYDIRARKEVIMSGGSINSPQILMLSGIGPKEHLENFGIEVIADLPVGDNLQDHVGNVLLNFEAKHAEPIFLKEAVSPSNLLEYKFHATGTNALMFLYSVVFGTDYPS
;
A
#
# COMPACT_ATOMS: atom_id res chain seq x y z
N VAL A 1 0.07 -1.92 16.65
CA VAL A 1 -0.09 -3.28 17.21
C VAL A 1 0.03 -3.18 18.71
N LEU A 2 -0.82 -3.89 19.45
CA LEU A 2 -0.77 -3.93 20.90
C LEU A 2 0.07 -5.14 21.32
N ILE A 3 1.15 -4.89 22.05
CA ILE A 3 2.15 -5.90 22.43
C ILE A 3 2.37 -5.83 23.94
N ASN A 4 2.43 -6.99 24.60
CA ASN A 4 2.68 -7.08 26.04
C ASN A 4 4.19 -7.17 26.35
N ASN A 5 4.55 -7.18 27.63
CA ASN A 5 5.94 -7.26 28.07
C ASN A 5 6.64 -8.58 27.69
N ASP A 6 5.87 -9.64 27.44
CA ASP A 6 6.36 -10.95 26.97
C ASP A 6 6.56 -10.98 25.44
N LYS A 7 6.42 -9.83 24.77
CA LYS A 7 6.53 -9.63 23.31
C LYS A 7 5.46 -10.39 22.50
N GLU A 8 4.30 -10.60 23.09
CA GLU A 8 3.15 -11.21 22.43
C GLU A 8 2.22 -10.13 21.87
N ALA A 9 1.93 -10.20 20.58
CA ALA A 9 0.93 -9.36 19.94
C ALA A 9 -0.48 -9.87 20.28
N TYR A 10 -1.26 -9.09 21.03
CA TYR A 10 -2.59 -9.49 21.50
C TYR A 10 -3.75 -8.72 20.84
N GLY A 11 -3.44 -7.78 19.96
CA GLY A 11 -4.46 -7.01 19.27
C GLY A 11 -3.94 -5.86 18.42
N VAL A 12 -4.87 -5.07 17.92
CA VAL A 12 -4.62 -3.87 17.13
C VAL A 12 -5.43 -2.70 17.66
N ARG A 13 -4.85 -1.51 17.56
CA ARG A 13 -5.51 -0.23 17.79
C ARG A 13 -5.53 0.53 16.47
N PHE A 14 -6.68 1.09 16.10
CA PHE A 14 -6.81 1.94 14.92
C PHE A 14 -7.83 3.05 15.17
N GLU A 15 -7.71 4.10 14.38
CA GLU A 15 -8.68 5.21 14.35
C GLU A 15 -9.63 5.02 13.17
N LYS A 16 -10.92 5.26 13.40
CA LYS A 16 -11.94 5.30 12.36
C LYS A 16 -12.98 6.35 12.72
N ASP A 17 -13.26 7.25 11.78
CA ASP A 17 -14.25 8.32 11.95
C ASP A 17 -13.99 9.21 13.18
N GLY A 18 -12.72 9.38 13.57
CA GLY A 18 -12.28 10.15 14.75
C GLY A 18 -12.32 9.38 16.07
N ASP A 19 -12.86 8.16 16.07
CA ASP A 19 -12.92 7.28 17.24
C ASP A 19 -11.77 6.26 17.22
N ILE A 20 -11.24 5.94 18.40
CA ILE A 20 -10.19 4.94 18.58
C ILE A 20 -10.82 3.59 18.97
N TYR A 21 -10.42 2.53 18.27
CA TYR A 21 -10.89 1.17 18.47
C TYR A 21 -9.75 0.23 18.82
N ASP A 22 -9.96 -0.61 19.84
CA ASP A 22 -9.08 -1.72 20.21
C ASP A 22 -9.74 -3.06 19.89
N ILE A 23 -9.13 -3.85 19.01
CA ILE A 23 -9.58 -5.21 18.69
C ILE A 23 -8.56 -6.23 19.19
N ARG A 24 -9.01 -7.19 20.00
CA ARG A 24 -8.17 -8.28 20.52
C ARG A 24 -8.10 -9.45 19.53
N ALA A 25 -6.90 -9.99 19.36
CA ALA A 25 -6.63 -11.21 18.61
C ALA A 25 -6.46 -12.39 19.59
N ARG A 26 -7.09 -13.53 19.29
CA ARG A 26 -7.00 -14.75 20.14
C ARG A 26 -5.83 -15.65 19.80
N LYS A 27 -5.22 -15.48 18.63
CA LYS A 27 -4.19 -16.38 18.11
C LYS A 27 -2.99 -15.59 17.59
N GLU A 28 -3.23 -14.76 16.58
CA GLU A 28 -2.15 -14.08 15.86
C GLU A 28 -2.61 -12.72 15.31
N VAL A 29 -1.63 -11.86 15.08
CA VAL A 29 -1.76 -10.60 14.35
C VAL A 29 -0.80 -10.67 13.17
N ILE A 30 -1.34 -10.58 11.94
CA ILE A 30 -0.55 -10.65 10.70
C ILE A 30 -0.44 -9.23 10.13
N MET A 31 0.78 -8.80 9.83
CA MET A 31 1.04 -7.51 9.20
C MET A 31 1.12 -7.65 7.68
N SER A 32 0.21 -7.00 6.97
CA SER A 32 0.14 -7.06 5.50
C SER A 32 -0.06 -5.68 4.87
N GLY A 33 0.45 -4.61 5.51
CA GLY A 33 0.35 -3.23 5.01
C GLY A 33 1.29 -2.90 3.84
N GLY A 34 1.93 -3.89 3.24
CA GLY A 34 2.95 -3.69 2.19
C GLY A 34 4.29 -3.19 2.74
N SER A 35 5.25 -2.94 1.85
CA SER A 35 6.62 -2.51 2.18
C SER A 35 6.69 -1.11 2.79
N ILE A 36 5.65 -0.29 2.62
CA ILE A 36 5.59 1.09 3.12
C ILE A 36 4.90 1.16 4.49
N ASN A 37 3.67 0.63 4.63
CA ASN A 37 2.92 0.83 5.87
C ASN A 37 3.28 -0.17 6.98
N SER A 38 3.70 -1.39 6.64
CA SER A 38 4.09 -2.39 7.64
C SER A 38 5.24 -1.92 8.56
N PRO A 39 6.38 -1.40 8.05
CA PRO A 39 7.44 -0.91 8.92
C PRO A 39 7.00 0.28 9.79
N GLN A 40 6.17 1.19 9.26
CA GLN A 40 5.62 2.30 10.04
C GLN A 40 4.78 1.80 11.21
N ILE A 41 3.87 0.85 10.97
CA ILE A 41 3.00 0.31 12.02
C ILE A 41 3.83 -0.44 13.08
N LEU A 42 4.87 -1.18 12.69
CA LEU A 42 5.78 -1.85 13.61
C LEU A 42 6.51 -0.83 14.49
N MET A 43 7.05 0.25 13.91
CA MET A 43 7.73 1.32 14.65
C MET A 43 6.79 2.02 15.63
N LEU A 44 5.57 2.36 15.21
CA LEU A 44 4.53 2.91 16.10
C LEU A 44 4.11 1.93 17.22
N SER A 45 4.43 0.65 17.07
CA SER A 45 4.21 -0.39 18.08
C SER A 45 5.44 -0.66 18.95
N GLY A 46 6.49 0.15 18.84
CA GLY A 46 7.73 -0.02 19.61
C GLY A 46 8.71 -1.05 19.04
N ILE A 47 8.55 -1.48 17.79
CA ILE A 47 9.46 -2.40 17.09
C ILE A 47 10.17 -1.67 15.95
N GLY A 48 11.45 -1.35 16.12
CA GLY A 48 12.23 -0.59 15.15
C GLY A 48 13.55 -0.09 15.72
N PRO A 49 14.31 0.75 14.98
CA PRO A 49 15.61 1.21 15.42
C PRO A 49 15.50 2.03 16.71
N LYS A 50 16.20 1.62 17.77
CA LYS A 50 16.07 2.21 19.11
C LYS A 50 16.17 3.74 19.12
N GLU A 51 17.22 4.30 18.53
CA GLU A 51 17.44 5.75 18.48
C GLU A 51 16.28 6.47 17.77
N HIS A 52 15.77 5.90 16.68
CA HIS A 52 14.62 6.45 15.97
C HIS A 52 13.37 6.46 16.84
N LEU A 53 13.05 5.35 17.52
CA LEU A 53 11.90 5.26 18.41
C LEU A 53 12.01 6.22 19.60
N GLU A 54 13.18 6.31 20.23
CA GLU A 54 13.46 7.21 21.35
C GLU A 54 13.29 8.69 20.95
N ASN A 55 13.70 9.06 19.74
CA ASN A 55 13.52 10.42 19.21
C ASN A 55 12.04 10.84 19.07
N PHE A 56 11.14 9.87 18.89
CA PHE A 56 9.70 10.09 18.85
C PHE A 56 8.98 9.80 20.19
N GLY A 57 9.73 9.50 21.25
CA GLY A 57 9.18 9.20 22.58
C GLY A 57 8.39 7.89 22.61
N ILE A 58 8.68 6.95 21.71
CA ILE A 58 8.04 5.63 21.65
C ILE A 58 8.82 4.65 22.53
N GLU A 59 8.11 3.89 23.36
CA GLU A 59 8.71 2.81 24.15
C GLU A 59 9.29 1.73 23.23
N VAL A 60 10.54 1.33 23.50
CA VAL A 60 11.27 0.34 22.70
C VAL A 60 10.99 -1.06 23.23
N ILE A 61 10.14 -1.80 22.51
CA ILE A 61 9.84 -3.22 22.78
C ILE A 61 10.90 -4.13 22.15
N ALA A 62 11.33 -3.80 20.93
CA ALA A 62 12.40 -4.52 20.24
C ALA A 62 13.19 -3.59 19.30
N ASP A 63 14.50 -3.57 19.50
CA ASP A 63 15.46 -2.85 18.65
C ASP A 63 15.80 -3.70 17.42
N LEU A 64 15.24 -3.34 16.27
CA LEU A 64 15.37 -4.06 15.00
C LEU A 64 15.49 -3.06 13.84
N PRO A 65 16.20 -3.38 12.74
CA PRO A 65 16.36 -2.50 11.56
C PRO A 65 15.09 -2.47 10.69
N VAL A 66 13.95 -2.11 11.29
CA VAL A 66 12.66 -2.00 10.61
C VAL A 66 12.63 -0.74 9.75
N GLY A 67 12.19 -0.87 8.50
CA GLY A 67 12.15 0.23 7.53
C GLY A 67 13.41 0.33 6.66
N ASP A 68 14.47 -0.41 7.00
CA ASP A 68 15.67 -0.52 6.19
C ASP A 68 15.47 -1.44 4.98
N ASN A 69 16.40 -1.37 4.02
CA ASN A 69 16.44 -2.23 2.82
C ASN A 69 15.17 -2.12 1.96
N LEU A 70 14.61 -0.91 1.80
CA LEU A 70 13.59 -0.64 0.80
C LEU A 70 14.20 -0.88 -0.59
N GLN A 71 13.56 -1.75 -1.37
CA GLN A 71 13.91 -2.02 -2.75
C GLN A 71 12.72 -1.67 -3.63
N ASP A 72 13.01 -0.94 -4.70
CA ASP A 72 12.03 -0.58 -5.71
C ASP A 72 12.66 -0.73 -7.11
N HIS A 73 11.81 -0.99 -8.09
CA HIS A 73 12.18 -1.04 -9.49
C HIS A 73 11.88 0.31 -10.13
N VAL A 74 12.88 1.19 -10.14
CA VAL A 74 12.74 2.52 -10.75
C VAL A 74 12.49 2.37 -12.25
N GLY A 75 11.24 2.66 -12.66
CA GLY A 75 10.83 2.65 -14.06
C GLY A 75 11.38 3.86 -14.82
N ASN A 76 11.88 3.64 -16.04
CA ASN A 76 12.29 4.73 -16.92
C ASN A 76 11.12 5.11 -17.84
N VAL A 77 10.57 6.31 -17.65
CA VAL A 77 9.39 6.81 -18.40
C VAL A 77 9.80 7.62 -19.64
N LEU A 78 11.10 7.78 -19.91
CA LEU A 78 11.59 8.73 -20.92
C LEU A 78 11.97 8.08 -22.27
N LEU A 79 12.12 6.76 -22.33
CA LEU A 79 12.46 6.06 -23.57
C LEU A 79 11.21 5.85 -24.43
N ASN A 80 10.96 6.82 -25.31
CA ASN A 80 9.90 6.77 -26.30
C ASN A 80 10.49 6.41 -27.66
N PHE A 81 9.90 5.42 -28.33
CA PHE A 81 10.31 4.99 -29.67
C PHE A 81 9.20 5.29 -30.68
N GLU A 82 9.58 5.82 -31.84
CA GLU A 82 8.66 5.96 -32.96
C GLU A 82 8.42 4.58 -33.60
N ALA A 83 7.15 4.18 -33.68
CA ALA A 83 6.74 2.93 -34.32
C ALA A 83 5.83 3.26 -35.51
N LYS A 84 6.21 2.79 -36.71
CA LYS A 84 5.52 3.10 -37.98
C LYS A 84 4.04 2.68 -38.02
N HIS A 85 3.64 1.73 -37.18
CA HIS A 85 2.29 1.16 -37.14
C HIS A 85 1.77 0.98 -35.71
N ALA A 86 2.22 1.80 -34.76
CA ALA A 86 1.61 1.79 -33.44
C ALA A 86 0.32 2.61 -33.45
N GLU A 87 -0.75 2.03 -32.91
CA GLU A 87 -1.91 2.80 -32.44
C GLU A 87 -1.78 2.95 -30.92
N PRO A 88 -1.12 4.02 -30.45
CA PRO A 88 -0.98 4.25 -29.03
C PRO A 88 -2.36 4.46 -28.41
N ILE A 89 -2.60 3.76 -27.31
CA ILE A 89 -3.81 3.96 -26.50
C ILE A 89 -3.69 5.33 -25.84
N PHE A 90 -4.53 6.28 -26.26
CA PHE A 90 -4.64 7.56 -25.57
C PHE A 90 -5.63 7.47 -24.42
N LEU A 91 -5.35 8.19 -23.32
CA LEU A 91 -6.24 8.24 -22.15
C LEU A 91 -7.68 8.62 -22.53
N LYS A 92 -7.84 9.56 -23.49
CA LYS A 92 -9.14 10.01 -24.02
C LYS A 92 -9.96 8.86 -24.65
N GLU A 93 -9.29 7.91 -25.28
CA GLU A 93 -9.93 6.77 -25.95
C GLU A 93 -10.28 5.70 -24.93
N ALA A 94 -9.38 5.43 -23.98
CA ALA A 94 -9.64 4.51 -22.87
C ALA A 94 -10.90 4.91 -22.10
N VAL A 95 -11.03 6.19 -21.71
CA VAL A 95 -12.20 6.67 -20.93
C VAL A 95 -13.43 7.04 -21.77
N SER A 96 -13.46 6.68 -23.06
CA SER A 96 -14.62 6.97 -23.91
C SER A 96 -15.87 6.20 -23.47
N PRO A 97 -17.09 6.74 -23.68
CA PRO A 97 -18.33 6.08 -23.25
C PRO A 97 -18.52 4.67 -23.82
N SER A 98 -18.11 4.44 -25.07
CA SER A 98 -18.18 3.12 -25.71
C SER A 98 -17.30 2.10 -25.00
N ASN A 99 -16.05 2.47 -24.68
CA ASN A 99 -15.10 1.59 -24.02
C ASN A 99 -15.47 1.36 -22.54
N LEU A 100 -16.12 2.33 -21.90
CA LEU A 100 -16.66 2.16 -20.54
C LEU A 100 -17.86 1.20 -20.54
N LEU A 101 -18.75 1.31 -21.53
CA LEU A 101 -19.89 0.40 -21.68
C LEU A 101 -19.42 -1.01 -22.03
N GLU A 102 -18.46 -1.16 -22.93
CA GLU A 102 -17.88 -2.46 -23.28
C GLU A 102 -17.30 -3.16 -22.05
N TYR A 103 -16.50 -2.45 -21.25
CA TYR A 103 -15.98 -2.99 -20.00
C TYR A 103 -17.09 -3.37 -19.01
N LYS A 104 -18.10 -2.50 -18.84
CA LYS A 104 -19.20 -2.74 -17.89
C LYS A 104 -20.00 -3.99 -18.23
N PHE A 105 -20.19 -4.31 -19.51
CA PHE A 105 -21.03 -5.43 -19.93
C PHE A 105 -20.26 -6.70 -20.27
N HIS A 106 -19.00 -6.59 -20.67
CA HIS A 106 -18.22 -7.73 -21.18
C HIS A 106 -16.89 -7.95 -20.45
N ALA A 107 -16.45 -7.03 -19.58
CA ALA A 107 -15.14 -7.05 -18.94
C ALA A 107 -13.96 -7.13 -19.93
N THR A 108 -14.15 -6.57 -21.13
CA THR A 108 -13.15 -6.52 -22.22
C THR A 108 -12.76 -5.08 -22.55
N GLY A 109 -11.86 -4.93 -23.53
CA GLY A 109 -11.44 -3.64 -24.06
C GLY A 109 -10.38 -2.94 -23.21
N THR A 110 -9.99 -1.74 -23.66
CA THR A 110 -8.86 -0.96 -23.12
C THR A 110 -9.01 -0.60 -21.64
N ASN A 111 -10.23 -0.50 -21.14
CA ASN A 111 -10.48 -0.22 -19.72
C ASN A 111 -10.16 -1.39 -18.79
N ALA A 112 -10.18 -2.63 -19.27
CA ALA A 112 -9.71 -3.78 -18.48
C ALA A 112 -8.21 -3.65 -18.16
N LEU A 113 -7.42 -3.13 -19.11
CA LEU A 113 -6.00 -2.83 -18.91
C LEU A 113 -5.80 -1.64 -17.96
N MET A 114 -6.63 -0.61 -18.05
CA MET A 114 -6.58 0.54 -17.13
C MET A 114 -6.94 0.17 -15.68
N PHE A 115 -7.89 -0.75 -15.48
CA PHE A 115 -8.21 -1.27 -14.15
C PHE A 115 -7.03 -2.04 -13.55
N LEU A 116 -6.40 -2.92 -14.34
CA LEU A 116 -5.17 -3.60 -13.91
C LEU A 116 -4.08 -2.60 -13.56
N TYR A 117 -3.92 -1.53 -14.35
CA TYR A 117 -2.98 -0.45 -14.07
C TYR A 117 -3.28 0.23 -12.71
N SER A 118 -4.55 0.56 -12.41
CA SER A 118 -4.90 1.14 -11.11
C SER A 118 -4.61 0.22 -9.92
N VAL A 119 -4.78 -1.09 -10.09
CA VAL A 119 -4.50 -2.09 -9.05
C VAL A 119 -2.99 -2.28 -8.86
N VAL A 120 -2.21 -2.25 -9.94
CA VAL A 120 -0.75 -2.44 -9.91
C VAL A 120 -0.02 -1.19 -9.41
N PHE A 121 -0.45 -0.01 -9.84
CA PHE A 121 0.23 1.26 -9.54
C PHE A 121 -0.42 2.04 -8.38
N GLY A 122 -1.47 1.49 -7.75
CA GLY A 122 -2.01 2.01 -6.50
C GLY A 122 -2.44 3.48 -6.57
N THR A 123 -3.12 3.88 -7.64
CA THR A 123 -3.70 5.23 -7.69
C THR A 123 -4.97 5.22 -6.86
N ASP A 124 -4.88 5.68 -5.62
CA ASP A 124 -6.04 6.09 -4.83
C ASP A 124 -6.78 7.18 -5.62
N TYR A 125 -7.91 6.82 -6.23
CA TYR A 125 -8.88 7.82 -6.67
C TYR A 125 -9.55 8.34 -5.40
N PRO A 126 -9.39 9.63 -5.03
CA PRO A 126 -10.18 10.20 -3.96
C PRO A 126 -11.65 10.16 -4.41
N SER A 127 -12.47 9.51 -3.60
CA SER A 127 -13.94 9.57 -3.67
C SER A 127 -14.45 10.97 -3.40
#